data_AF-A0A969NYJ1-F1
#
_entry.id   AF-A0A969NYJ1-F1
#
_cell.length_a   1.000
_cell.length_b   1.000
_cell.length_c   1.000
_cell.angle_alpha   90.00
_cell.angle_beta   90.00
_cell.angle_gamma   90.00
#
_symmetry.space_group_name_H-M   'P 1'
#
loop_
_entity.id
_entity.type
_entity.pdbx_description
1 polymer ?
#
loop_
_entity_poly.entity_id
_entity_poly.type
_entity_poly.pdbx_seq_one_letter_code
_entity_poly.pdbx_strand_id
1 'polypeptide(L)' 'MQTPYDREIVYDPETHDFAMFLEEDLVGFARTYQEAEITLNELVLEILRGQQLQEAA' A
#
# COMPACT_ATOMS: atom_id res chain seq x y z
N MET A 1 7.63 -11.36 -3.42
CA MET A 1 7.80 -10.58 -4.67
C MET A 1 8.15 -9.17 -4.23
N GLN A 2 9.33 -8.65 -4.60
CA GLN A 2 9.67 -7.25 -4.37
C GLN A 2 9.06 -6.47 -5.54
N THR A 3 8.08 -5.61 -5.26
CA THR A 3 7.50 -4.69 -6.25
C THR A 3 8.40 -3.47 -6.40
N PRO A 4 8.38 -2.75 -7.54
CA PRO A 4 9.19 -1.53 -7.69
C PRO A 4 8.70 -0.37 -6.82
N TYR A 5 7.64 -0.59 -6.05
CA TYR A 5 7.04 0.40 -5.17
C TYR A 5 7.52 0.25 -3.74
N ASP A 6 7.95 1.36 -3.16
CA ASP A 6 8.32 1.46 -1.75
C ASP A 6 7.06 1.51 -0.89
N ARG A 7 7.03 0.64 0.13
CA ARG A 7 5.88 0.44 1.01
C ARG A 7 6.31 0.39 2.45
N GLU A 8 5.56 1.08 3.30
CA GLU A 8 5.82 1.10 4.73
C GLU A 8 4.51 0.96 5.53
N ILE A 9 4.57 0.25 6.65
CA ILE A 9 3.48 0.15 7.62
C ILE A 9 4.02 0.57 8.97
N VAL A 10 3.46 1.64 9.53
CA VAL A 10 3.87 2.20 10.82
C VAL A 10 2.73 2.06 11.82
N TYR A 11 2.99 1.50 12.99
CA TYR A 11 2.02 1.48 14.07
C TYR A 11 1.94 2.84 14.75
N ASP A 12 0.74 3.42 14.80
CA ASP A 12 0.46 4.66 15.51
C ASP A 12 -0.09 4.35 16.92
N PRO A 13 0.69 4.64 17.98
CA PRO A 13 0.26 4.38 19.35
C PRO A 13 -0.87 5.31 19.84
N GLU A 14 -1.12 6.44 19.17
CA GLU A 14 -2.19 7.37 19.56
C GLU A 14 -3.56 6.85 19.13
N THR A 15 -3.65 6.36 17.88
CA THR A 15 -4.89 5.85 17.30
C THR A 15 -5.07 4.34 17.45
N HIS A 16 -4.00 3.63 17.84
CA HIS A 16 -3.92 2.17 17.84
C HIS A 16 -4.16 1.54 16.46
N ASP A 17 -3.91 2.31 15.40
CA ASP A 17 -4.05 1.88 14.01
C ASP A 17 -2.68 1.74 13.33
N PHE A 18 -2.67 1.06 12.19
CA PHE A 18 -1.51 0.90 11.33
C PHE A 18 -1.63 1.86 10.15
N ALA A 19 -0.79 2.90 10.12
CA ALA A 19 -0.68 3.81 9.00
C ALA A 19 0.07 3.13 7.84
N MET A 20 -0.50 3.23 6.64
CA MET A 20 0.04 2.64 5.42
C MET A 20 0.62 3.74 4.53
N PHE A 21 1.86 3.55 4.09
CA PHE A 21 2.53 4.46 3.17
C PHE A 21 2.92 3.73 1.89
N LEU A 22 2.78 4.44 0.76
CA LEU A 22 3.22 4.01 -0.56
C LEU A 22 3.97 5.19 -1.19
N GLU A 23 5.23 4.98 -1.60
CA GLU A 23 6.08 6.06 -2.13
C GLU A 23 6.11 7.29 -1.20
N GLU A 24 6.29 7.07 0.11
CA GLU A 24 6.29 8.09 1.17
C GLU A 24 4.93 8.80 1.40
N ASP A 25 3.90 8.53 0.59
CA ASP A 25 2.56 9.10 0.75
C ASP A 25 1.67 8.23 1.66
N LEU A 26 0.98 8.88 2.61
CA LEU A 26 -0.01 8.22 3.47
C LEU A 26 -1.24 7.84 2.63
N VAL A 27 -1.47 6.54 2.44
CA VAL A 27 -2.57 6.00 1.62
C VAL A 27 -3.75 5.50 2.45
N GLY A 28 -3.58 5.29 3.75
CA GLY A 28 -4.69 4.93 4.64
C GLY A 28 -4.26 4.38 5.99
N PHE A 29 -5.24 3.87 6.73
CA PHE A 29 -5.08 3.25 8.04
C PHE A 29 -5.81 1.90 8.08
N ALA A 30 -5.27 0.96 8.85
CA ALA A 30 -5.87 -0.35 9.08
C ALA A 30 -5.83 -0.71 10.57
N ARG A 31 -6.78 -1.55 11.02
CA ARG A 31 -6.89 -1.95 12.44
C ARG A 31 -5.83 -2.99 12.83
N THR A 32 -5.27 -3.68 11.85
CA THR A 32 -4.26 -4.72 12.05
C THR A 32 -3.16 -4.62 10.99
N TYR A 33 -1.96 -5.06 11.34
CA TYR A 33 -0.84 -5.15 10.40
C TYR A 33 -1.18 -6.02 9.18
N GLN A 34 -1.89 -7.13 9.39
CA GLN A 34 -2.28 -8.03 8.29
C GLN A 34 -3.25 -7.36 7.32
N GLU A 35 -4.24 -6.62 7.82
CA GLU A 35 -5.14 -5.83 6.98
C GLU A 35 -4.35 -4.77 6.18
N ALA A 36 -3.42 -4.07 6.85
CA ALA A 36 -2.54 -3.10 6.18
C ALA A 36 -1.73 -3.72 5.03
N GLU A 37 -1.14 -4.90 5.26
CA GLU A 37 -0.39 -5.62 4.23
C GLU A 37 -1.27 -6.04 3.05
N ILE A 38 -2.47 -6.55 3.31
CA ILE A 38 -3.41 -6.95 2.25
C ILE A 38 -3.79 -5.74 1.41
N THR A 39 -4.20 -4.64 2.05
CA THR A 39 -4.60 -3.41 1.35
C THR A 39 -3.45 -2.83 0.53
N LEU A 40 -2.23 -2.75 1.08
CA LEU A 40 -1.06 -2.28 0.32
C LEU A 40 -0.68 -3.19 -0.85
N ASN A 41 -0.88 -4.51 -0.72
CA ASN A 41 -0.68 -5.43 -1.84
C ASN A 41 -1.72 -5.21 -2.94
N GLU A 42 -2.99 -5.03 -2.60
CA GLU A 42 -4.06 -4.77 -3.55
C GLU A 42 -3.84 -3.44 -4.30
N LEU A 43 -3.50 -2.37 -3.60
CA LEU A 43 -3.20 -1.05 -4.20
C LEU A 43 -2.06 -1.13 -5.22
N VAL A 44 -0.95 -1.79 -4.86
CA VAL A 44 0.18 -1.96 -5.80
C VAL A 44 -0.23 -2.78 -7.03
N LEU A 45 -1.06 -3.83 -6.86
CA LEU A 45 -1.55 -4.60 -7.99
C LEU A 45 -2.45 -3.77 -8.91
N GLU A 46 -3.29 -2.88 -8.36
CA GLU A 46 -4.11 -1.96 -9.15
C GLU A 46 -3.26 -0.99 -9.97
N ILE A 47 -2.21 -0.42 -9.37
CA ILE A 47 -1.28 0.47 -10.07
C ILE A 47 -0.57 -0.26 -11.21
N LEU A 48 -0.02 -1.45 -10.92
CA LEU A 48 0.66 -2.27 -11.93
C LEU A 48 -0.28 -2.63 -13.10
N ARG A 49 -1.53 -3.00 -12.82
CA ARG A 49 -2.54 -3.27 -13.85
C ARG A 49 -2.86 -2.02 -14.68
N GLY A 50 -2.95 -0.86 -14.04
CA GLY A 50 -3.17 0.42 -14.71
C GLY A 50 -2.04 0.80 -15.68
N GLN A 51 -0.78 0.60 -15.27
CA GLN A 51 0.39 0.84 -16.12
C GLN A 51 0.44 -0.09 -17.33
N GLN A 52 0.16 -1.38 -17.13
CA GLN A 52 0.11 -2.35 -18.23
C GLN A 52 -0.94 -1.99 -19.29
N LEU A 53 -2.05 -1.36 -18.89
CA LEU A 53 -3.08 -0.91 -19.82
C LEU A 53 -2.64 0.33 -20.62
N GLN A 54 -1.81 1.20 -20.05
CA GLN A 54 -1.28 2.40 -20.73
C GLN A 54 -0.19 2.06 -21.76
N GLU A 55 0.62 1.03 -21.51
CA GLU A 55 1.67 0.59 -22.45
C GLU A 55 1.12 -0.15 -23.69
N ALA A 56 -0.11 -0.65 -23.62
CA ALA A 56 -0.75 -1.42 -24.68
C ALA A 56 -1.61 -0.57 -25.64
N ALA A 57 -1.64 0.75 -25.48
CA ALA A 57 -2.44 1.71 -26.27
C ALA A 57 -1.56 2.58 -27.18
#